data_AF-A0A1I3R3V8-F1
#
_entry.id   AF-A0A1I3R3V8-F1
#
_cell.length_a   1.000
_cell.length_b   1.000
_cell.length_c   1.000
_cell.angle_alpha   90.00
_cell.angle_beta   90.00
_cell.angle_gamma   90.00
#
_symmetry.space_group_name_H-M   'P 1'
#
loop_
_entity.id
_entity.type
_entity.pdbx_description
1 polymer ?
#
loop_
_entity_poly.entity_id
_entity_poly.type
_entity_poly.pdbx_seq_one_letter_code
_entity_poly.pdbx_strand_id
1 'polypeptide(L)'
;MVATYLLPVQTALVLFPLVALVLMIPAAVVGYRRRGRAGGRTAVVFYAFVFYLLAIAMQTIVPLPDGSAYCTEPTYASSPQLRPFNFLDVIAQRGHGHFGPVALLHNPAVWTTALNVVMLVPLGVFLRYAARMRFLPAVLVAFGVSLFFELTQLTGLWFVYPCPYRLFSVDDLILNTAGGAVGWLAAGPLSKVLPELDAERDRRRYAAKVTVPRRLFALVTDLVAFTVLMAFVFGLLTLFGESLEHRRTLILVLGLVWFVLVPTLTGSTLGKRAMLLRVRRTNGRRAGPVSLAVRNGILLSPLWLLWLLMNLDWNVAAHPEQLLVPAGLLVSVLVVVVWSPLAILLDDEHRAPYERLTGTVNTAIVPEPAPRERVPEESRA
;
A
#
# COMPACT_ATOMS: atom_id res chain seq x y z
N MET A 1 -20.32 -25.82 8.10
CA MET A 1 -19.09 -25.60 8.91
C MET A 1 -18.04 -24.76 8.19
N VAL A 2 -17.65 -25.07 6.93
CA VAL A 2 -16.57 -24.31 6.23
C VAL A 2 -16.96 -22.85 5.90
N ALA A 3 -18.23 -22.60 5.55
CA ALA A 3 -18.70 -21.26 5.17
C ALA A 3 -18.44 -20.17 6.23
N THR A 4 -18.58 -20.49 7.52
CA THR A 4 -18.35 -19.56 8.63
C THR A 4 -16.88 -19.13 8.73
N TYR A 5 -15.93 -19.99 8.35
CA TYR A 5 -14.50 -19.68 8.33
C TYR A 5 -14.07 -18.93 7.06
N LEU A 6 -14.88 -18.95 6.00
CA LEU A 6 -14.55 -18.33 4.72
C LEU A 6 -14.95 -16.85 4.66
N LEU A 7 -15.98 -16.44 5.40
CA LEU A 7 -16.49 -15.06 5.38
C LEU A 7 -15.37 -14.03 5.70
N PRO A 8 -14.56 -14.17 6.76
CA PRO A 8 -13.49 -13.22 7.05
C PRO A 8 -12.45 -13.10 5.93
N VAL A 9 -12.08 -14.23 5.33
CA VAL A 9 -11.11 -14.28 4.23
C VAL A 9 -11.68 -13.62 2.98
N GLN A 10 -12.96 -13.84 2.67
CA GLN A 10 -13.64 -13.18 1.56
C GLN A 10 -13.71 -11.66 1.77
N THR A 11 -14.06 -11.20 2.98
CA THR A 11 -14.05 -9.77 3.31
C THR A 11 -12.65 -9.17 3.13
N ALA A 12 -11.60 -9.87 3.59
CA ALA A 12 -10.22 -9.42 3.40
C ALA A 12 -9.84 -9.35 1.92
N LEU A 13 -10.23 -10.33 1.09
CA LEU A 13 -9.98 -10.32 -0.35
C LEU A 13 -10.63 -9.14 -1.06
N VAL A 14 -11.85 -8.75 -0.67
CA VAL A 14 -12.58 -7.61 -1.24
C VAL A 14 -11.96 -6.28 -0.80
N LEU A 15 -11.57 -6.16 0.47
CA LEU A 15 -11.00 -4.91 1.01
C LEU A 15 -9.53 -4.70 0.63
N PHE A 16 -8.78 -5.79 0.37
CA PHE A 16 -7.35 -5.72 0.11
C PHE A 16 -6.96 -4.79 -1.05
N PRO A 17 -7.61 -4.82 -2.23
CA PRO A 17 -7.29 -3.90 -3.33
C PRO A 17 -7.39 -2.42 -2.92
N LEU A 18 -8.38 -2.06 -2.10
CA LEU A 18 -8.56 -0.69 -1.61
C LEU A 18 -7.42 -0.29 -0.65
N VAL A 19 -7.10 -1.15 0.31
CA VAL A 19 -5.99 -0.91 1.25
C VAL A 19 -4.66 -0.82 0.50
N ALA A 20 -4.44 -1.74 -0.46
CA ALA A 20 -3.24 -1.74 -1.29
C ALA A 20 -3.13 -0.47 -2.14
N LEU A 21 -4.25 0.03 -2.70
CA LEU A 21 -4.31 1.28 -3.45
C LEU A 21 -3.87 2.48 -2.58
N VAL A 22 -4.39 2.59 -1.35
CA VAL A 22 -4.05 3.66 -0.41
C VAL A 22 -2.57 3.60 -0.01
N LEU A 23 -2.05 2.41 0.27
CA LEU A 23 -0.65 2.20 0.65
C LEU A 23 0.32 2.30 -0.53
N MET A 24 -0.17 2.31 -1.77
CA MET A 24 0.67 2.23 -2.96
C MET A 24 1.65 3.38 -3.08
N ILE A 25 1.18 4.62 -2.89
CA ILE A 25 2.02 5.82 -3.01
C ILE A 25 3.04 5.88 -1.85
N PRO A 26 2.65 5.77 -0.56
CA PRO A 26 3.61 5.73 0.54
C PRO A 26 4.65 4.61 0.37
N ALA A 27 4.23 3.40 0.01
CA ALA A 27 5.12 2.27 -0.21
C ALA A 27 6.09 2.51 -1.39
N ALA A 28 5.62 3.15 -2.47
CA ALA A 28 6.47 3.54 -3.58
C ALA A 28 7.50 4.60 -3.18
N VAL A 29 7.10 5.64 -2.44
CA VAL A 29 8.01 6.67 -1.92
C VAL A 29 9.12 6.06 -1.06
N VAL A 30 8.74 5.23 -0.09
CA VAL A 30 9.70 4.53 0.77
C VAL A 30 10.57 3.57 -0.04
N GLY A 31 9.98 2.85 -1.01
CA GLY A 31 10.68 1.93 -1.88
C GLY A 31 11.75 2.59 -2.75
N TYR A 32 11.42 3.70 -3.41
CA TYR A 32 12.40 4.45 -4.21
C TYR A 32 13.49 5.08 -3.34
N ARG A 33 13.15 5.60 -2.15
CA ARG A 33 14.14 6.23 -1.25
C ARG A 33 15.08 5.23 -0.60
N ARG A 34 14.59 4.05 -0.21
CA ARG A 34 15.42 3.02 0.45
C ARG A 34 16.12 2.09 -0.53
N ARG A 35 15.48 1.75 -1.67
CA ARG A 35 15.92 0.67 -2.58
C ARG A 35 16.08 1.09 -4.04
N GLY A 36 15.72 2.32 -4.42
CA GLY A 36 15.73 2.75 -5.82
C GLY A 36 14.64 2.13 -6.70
N ARG A 37 13.75 1.29 -6.15
CA ARG A 37 12.59 0.69 -6.84
C ARG A 37 11.39 0.50 -5.92
N ALA A 38 10.19 0.73 -6.43
CA ALA A 38 8.94 0.46 -5.71
C ALA A 38 8.56 -1.02 -5.72
N GLY A 39 8.73 -1.72 -6.85
CA GLY A 39 8.33 -3.12 -7.02
C GLY A 39 9.39 -4.15 -6.64
N GLY A 40 9.23 -5.37 -7.13
CA GLY A 40 10.12 -6.52 -6.88
C GLY A 40 9.74 -7.32 -5.63
N ARG A 41 10.62 -8.22 -5.21
CA ARG A 41 10.35 -9.21 -4.14
C ARG A 41 9.97 -8.56 -2.81
N THR A 42 10.65 -7.48 -2.43
CA THR A 42 10.32 -6.71 -1.22
C THR A 42 8.90 -6.16 -1.23
N ALA A 43 8.40 -5.75 -2.41
CA ALA A 43 7.03 -5.27 -2.53
C ALA A 43 6.02 -6.42 -2.39
N VAL A 44 6.30 -7.58 -2.99
CA VAL A 44 5.47 -8.78 -2.84
C VAL A 44 5.38 -9.20 -1.37
N VAL A 45 6.51 -9.26 -0.67
CA VAL A 45 6.54 -9.57 0.77
C VAL A 45 5.75 -8.54 1.58
N PHE A 46 5.90 -7.25 1.26
CA PHE A 46 5.15 -6.18 1.94
C PHE A 46 3.64 -6.30 1.74
N TYR A 47 3.16 -6.45 0.50
CA TYR A 47 1.72 -6.58 0.23
C TYR A 47 1.14 -7.91 0.71
N ALA A 48 1.92 -8.99 0.70
CA ALA A 48 1.53 -10.25 1.34
C ALA A 48 1.38 -10.08 2.86
N PHE A 49 2.26 -9.31 3.50
CA PHE A 49 2.13 -8.97 4.92
C PHE A 49 0.90 -8.10 5.20
N VAL A 50 0.63 -7.09 4.36
CA VAL A 50 -0.58 -6.26 4.47
C VAL A 50 -1.85 -7.11 4.33
N PHE A 51 -1.90 -7.99 3.33
CA PHE A 51 -3.02 -8.92 3.15
C PHE A 51 -3.18 -9.83 4.37
N TYR A 52 -2.07 -10.39 4.88
CA TYR A 52 -2.09 -11.19 6.10
C TYR A 52 -2.65 -10.44 7.30
N LEU A 53 -2.18 -9.21 7.56
CA LEU A 53 -2.69 -8.37 8.65
C LEU A 53 -4.18 -8.09 8.50
N LEU A 54 -4.64 -7.81 7.28
CA LEU A 54 -6.05 -7.61 6.99
C LEU A 54 -6.85 -8.90 7.23
N ALA A 55 -6.34 -10.06 6.80
CA ALA A 55 -7.01 -11.35 6.98
C ALA A 55 -7.17 -11.71 8.46
N ILE A 56 -6.12 -11.56 9.28
CA ILE A 56 -6.25 -11.82 10.73
C ILE A 56 -7.15 -10.79 11.40
N ALA A 57 -7.13 -9.52 10.99
CA ALA A 57 -8.04 -8.51 11.53
C ALA A 57 -9.50 -8.86 11.20
N MET A 58 -9.79 -9.27 9.97
CA MET A 58 -11.14 -9.72 9.59
C MET A 58 -11.51 -11.00 10.35
N GLN A 59 -10.59 -11.93 10.57
CA GLN A 59 -10.83 -13.15 11.35
C GLN A 59 -11.23 -12.83 12.81
N THR A 60 -10.60 -11.82 13.39
CA THR A 60 -10.89 -11.35 14.74
C THR A 60 -12.21 -10.60 14.82
N ILE A 61 -12.56 -9.81 13.79
CA ILE A 61 -13.69 -8.86 13.82
C ILE A 61 -14.98 -9.43 13.23
N VAL A 62 -14.94 -10.34 12.24
CA VAL A 62 -16.12 -10.78 11.47
C VAL A 62 -16.61 -12.16 11.97
N PRO A 63 -17.94 -12.41 12.02
CA PRO A 63 -19.06 -11.51 11.70
C PRO A 63 -19.49 -10.60 12.86
N LEU A 64 -19.72 -9.33 12.57
CA LEU A 64 -20.28 -8.39 13.54
C LEU A 64 -21.66 -8.88 14.01
N PRO A 65 -22.04 -8.64 15.28
CA PRO A 65 -23.33 -9.07 15.79
C PRO A 65 -24.44 -8.19 15.21
N ASP A 66 -25.51 -8.83 14.76
CA ASP A 66 -26.67 -8.15 14.18
C ASP A 66 -27.72 -7.86 15.25
N GLY A 67 -28.05 -6.57 15.45
CA GLY A 67 -29.19 -6.13 16.26
C GLY A 67 -28.87 -5.62 17.67
N SER A 68 -29.73 -4.73 18.17
CA SER A 68 -29.60 -4.10 19.50
C SER A 68 -29.84 -5.07 20.67
N ALA A 69 -30.42 -6.23 20.41
CA ALA A 69 -30.72 -7.27 21.41
C ALA A 69 -29.54 -8.23 21.68
N TYR A 70 -28.43 -8.16 20.92
CA TYR A 70 -27.30 -9.07 21.12
C TYR A 70 -26.74 -9.02 22.55
N CYS A 71 -26.74 -7.83 23.17
CA CYS A 71 -26.23 -7.63 24.52
C CYS A 71 -27.29 -7.80 25.63
N THR A 72 -28.55 -8.12 25.30
CA THR A 72 -29.61 -8.24 26.31
C THR A 72 -29.77 -9.65 26.87
N GLU A 73 -29.22 -10.67 26.20
CA GLU A 73 -29.21 -12.05 26.69
C GLU A 73 -27.87 -12.38 27.37
N PRO A 74 -27.85 -13.13 28.48
CA PRO A 74 -26.62 -13.67 29.05
C PRO A 74 -25.89 -14.54 28.01
N THR A 75 -24.86 -13.98 27.39
CA THR A 75 -24.05 -14.69 26.40
C THR A 75 -22.91 -15.45 27.07
N TYR A 76 -22.46 -16.53 26.43
CA TYR A 76 -21.25 -17.28 26.86
C TYR A 76 -19.99 -16.39 26.93
N ALA A 77 -20.00 -15.21 26.30
CA ALA A 77 -18.93 -14.22 26.31
C ALA A 77 -18.94 -13.28 27.53
N SER A 78 -19.93 -13.38 28.41
CA SER A 78 -20.13 -12.46 29.55
C SER A 78 -19.05 -12.54 30.64
N SER A 79 -18.36 -13.68 30.76
CA SER A 79 -17.26 -13.85 31.71
C SER A 79 -16.00 -14.35 31.00
N PRO A 80 -14.83 -13.71 31.21
CA PRO A 80 -13.57 -14.16 30.61
C PRO A 80 -13.19 -15.58 31.03
N GLN A 81 -12.65 -16.37 30.11
CA GLN A 81 -12.00 -17.64 30.42
C GLN A 81 -10.54 -17.41 30.79
N LEU A 82 -10.23 -17.55 32.08
CA LEU A 82 -8.90 -17.29 32.64
C LEU A 82 -8.11 -18.55 32.98
N ARG A 83 -8.71 -19.75 32.87
CA ARG A 83 -8.02 -21.01 33.17
C ARG A 83 -7.11 -21.41 32.01
N PRO A 84 -5.78 -21.48 32.22
CA PRO A 84 -4.85 -21.89 31.17
C PRO A 84 -4.97 -23.39 30.87
N PHE A 85 -4.75 -23.74 29.60
CA PHE A 85 -4.84 -25.07 29.02
C PHE A 85 -6.23 -25.73 29.11
N ASN A 86 -7.28 -24.94 29.28
CA ASN A 86 -8.65 -25.45 29.34
C ASN A 86 -9.11 -26.07 28.01
N PHE A 87 -8.51 -25.67 26.88
CA PHE A 87 -8.75 -26.28 25.57
C PHE A 87 -8.53 -27.80 25.56
N LEU A 88 -7.63 -28.34 26.40
CA LEU A 88 -7.41 -29.78 26.53
C LEU A 88 -8.66 -30.50 27.08
N ASP A 89 -9.26 -29.92 28.14
CA ASP A 89 -10.49 -30.43 28.73
C ASP A 89 -11.65 -30.33 27.71
N VAL A 90 -11.73 -29.24 26.95
CA VAL A 90 -12.75 -29.06 25.90
C VAL A 90 -12.59 -30.09 24.78
N ILE A 91 -11.37 -30.38 24.34
CA ILE A 91 -11.10 -31.42 23.34
C ILE A 91 -11.50 -32.80 23.87
N ALA A 92 -11.09 -33.13 25.10
CA ALA A 92 -11.41 -34.42 25.74
C ALA A 92 -12.92 -34.62 25.91
N GLN A 93 -13.63 -33.59 26.38
CA GLN A 93 -15.08 -33.62 26.56
C GLN A 93 -15.82 -33.79 25.23
N ARG A 94 -15.46 -33.00 24.19
CA ARG A 94 -16.10 -33.11 22.87
C ARG A 94 -15.74 -34.38 22.11
N GLY A 95 -14.61 -35.00 22.44
CA GLY A 95 -14.23 -36.32 21.94
C GLY A 95 -14.90 -37.48 22.68
N HIS A 96 -15.72 -37.22 23.71
CA HIS A 96 -16.23 -38.24 24.63
C HIS A 96 -15.14 -39.17 25.18
N GLY A 97 -13.93 -38.64 25.42
CA GLY A 97 -12.76 -39.43 25.86
C GLY A 97 -12.07 -40.26 24.77
N HIS A 98 -12.54 -40.23 23.52
CA HIS A 98 -11.90 -40.92 22.39
C HIS A 98 -10.83 -40.04 21.74
N PHE A 99 -9.57 -40.48 21.83
CA PHE A 99 -8.41 -39.81 21.24
C PHE A 99 -7.92 -40.47 19.94
N GLY A 100 -8.76 -41.28 19.28
CA GLY A 100 -8.43 -41.90 18.00
C GLY A 100 -8.20 -40.83 16.91
N PRO A 101 -7.32 -41.07 15.91
CA PRO A 101 -7.01 -40.09 14.87
C PRO A 101 -8.24 -39.56 14.11
N VAL A 102 -9.20 -40.45 13.79
CA VAL A 102 -10.46 -40.11 13.13
C VAL A 102 -11.34 -39.25 14.05
N ALA A 103 -11.42 -39.59 15.34
CA ALA A 103 -12.21 -38.83 16.31
C ALA A 103 -11.67 -37.40 16.49
N LEU A 104 -10.34 -37.24 16.54
CA LEU A 104 -9.69 -35.92 16.61
C LEU A 104 -9.93 -35.09 15.34
N LEU A 105 -9.86 -35.72 14.16
CA LEU A 105 -10.10 -35.04 12.89
C LEU A 105 -11.53 -34.50 12.77
N HIS A 106 -12.50 -35.20 13.34
CA HIS A 106 -13.91 -34.78 13.36
C HIS A 106 -14.27 -33.89 14.56
N ASN A 107 -13.37 -33.65 15.51
CA ASN A 107 -13.62 -32.81 16.67
C ASN A 107 -13.39 -31.32 16.34
N PRO A 108 -14.44 -30.47 16.37
CA PRO A 108 -14.29 -29.04 16.05
C PRO A 108 -13.35 -28.29 17.01
N ALA A 109 -13.22 -28.72 18.28
CA ALA A 109 -12.32 -28.08 19.23
C ALA A 109 -10.84 -28.23 18.85
N VAL A 110 -10.48 -29.33 18.18
CA VAL A 110 -9.13 -29.55 17.66
C VAL A 110 -8.84 -28.51 16.57
N TRP A 111 -9.78 -28.30 15.65
CA TRP A 111 -9.63 -27.33 14.57
C TRP A 111 -9.58 -25.89 15.07
N THR A 112 -10.42 -25.48 16.02
CA THR A 112 -10.36 -24.12 16.59
C THR A 112 -9.03 -23.88 17.30
N THR A 113 -8.54 -24.86 18.06
CA THR A 113 -7.23 -24.81 18.74
C THR A 113 -6.09 -24.69 17.72
N ALA A 114 -6.10 -25.54 16.69
CA ALA A 114 -5.07 -25.53 15.65
C ALA A 114 -5.09 -24.22 14.83
N LEU A 115 -6.26 -23.70 14.50
CA LEU A 115 -6.39 -22.46 13.74
C LEU A 115 -5.92 -21.23 14.53
N ASN A 116 -6.11 -21.18 15.85
CA ASN A 116 -5.53 -20.14 16.71
C ASN A 116 -3.99 -20.15 16.62
N VAL A 117 -3.36 -21.32 16.71
CA VAL A 117 -1.91 -21.44 16.48
C VAL A 117 -1.54 -20.97 15.08
N VAL A 118 -2.22 -21.45 14.04
CA VAL A 118 -1.90 -21.10 12.65
C VAL A 118 -2.05 -19.59 12.37
N MET A 119 -3.00 -18.90 13.03
CA MET A 119 -3.30 -17.49 12.81
C MET A 119 -2.06 -16.58 12.92
N LEU A 120 -1.20 -16.81 13.92
CA LEU A 120 0.00 -15.98 14.14
C LEU A 120 1.31 -16.63 13.65
N VAL A 121 1.27 -17.82 13.03
CA VAL A 121 2.45 -18.41 12.38
C VAL A 121 3.05 -17.47 11.33
N PRO A 122 2.28 -16.87 10.39
CA PRO A 122 2.87 -15.96 9.41
C PRO A 122 3.52 -14.74 10.06
N LEU A 123 2.94 -14.19 11.15
CA LEU A 123 3.55 -13.08 11.90
C LEU A 123 4.96 -13.45 12.37
N GLY A 124 5.12 -14.60 13.02
CA GLY A 124 6.43 -15.10 13.44
C GLY A 124 7.44 -15.19 12.29
N VAL A 125 6.98 -15.65 11.12
CA VAL A 125 7.79 -15.71 9.91
C VAL A 125 8.23 -14.32 9.46
N PHE A 126 7.31 -13.36 9.34
CA PHE A 126 7.62 -11.99 8.92
C PHE A 126 8.55 -11.27 9.90
N LEU A 127 8.37 -11.45 11.21
CA LEU A 127 9.22 -10.83 12.23
C LEU A 127 10.67 -11.31 12.14
N ARG A 128 10.90 -12.61 11.88
CA ARG A 128 12.25 -13.14 11.65
C ARG A 128 12.81 -12.74 10.29
N TYR A 129 12.04 -12.95 9.22
CA TYR A 129 12.53 -12.83 7.85
C TYR A 129 12.64 -11.38 7.38
N ALA A 130 11.59 -10.57 7.56
CA ALA A 130 11.55 -9.20 7.06
C ALA A 130 12.12 -8.19 8.08
N ALA A 131 11.75 -8.34 9.36
CA ALA A 131 12.19 -7.41 10.41
C ALA A 131 13.48 -7.85 11.14
N ARG A 132 14.02 -9.05 10.84
CA ARG A 132 15.25 -9.60 11.45
C ARG A 132 15.22 -9.61 12.99
N MET A 133 14.04 -9.74 13.59
CA MET A 133 13.88 -9.73 15.05
C MET A 133 14.41 -11.02 15.68
N ARG A 134 15.03 -10.88 16.86
CA ARG A 134 15.41 -12.02 17.71
C ARG A 134 14.15 -12.73 18.24
N PHE A 135 14.30 -13.98 18.66
CA PHE A 135 13.18 -14.83 19.08
C PHE A 135 12.31 -14.19 20.17
N LEU A 136 12.89 -13.80 21.31
CA LEU A 136 12.12 -13.27 22.44
C LEU A 136 11.30 -12.01 22.08
N PRO A 137 11.89 -10.96 21.46
CA PRO A 137 11.09 -9.82 20.96
C PRO A 137 9.99 -10.23 20.00
N ALA A 138 10.22 -11.18 19.10
CA ALA A 138 9.20 -11.64 18.15
C ALA A 138 8.04 -12.35 18.85
N VAL A 139 8.32 -13.18 19.87
CA VAL A 139 7.29 -13.82 20.70
C VAL A 139 6.52 -12.77 21.50
N LEU A 140 7.17 -11.76 22.07
CA LEU A 140 6.50 -10.67 22.77
C LEU A 140 5.59 -9.84 21.85
N VAL A 141 6.00 -9.62 20.60
CA VAL A 141 5.13 -8.98 19.59
C VAL A 141 3.94 -9.87 19.26
N ALA A 142 4.13 -11.18 19.10
CA ALA A 142 3.02 -12.11 18.85
C ALA A 142 2.04 -12.16 20.03
N PHE A 143 2.55 -12.17 21.27
CA PHE A 143 1.74 -12.04 22.48
C PHE A 143 0.97 -10.71 22.50
N GLY A 144 1.65 -9.59 22.22
CA GLY A 144 1.02 -8.27 22.17
C GLY A 144 -0.07 -8.17 21.11
N VAL A 145 0.11 -8.77 19.93
CA VAL A 145 -0.92 -8.84 18.88
C VAL A 145 -2.09 -9.72 19.32
N SER A 146 -1.83 -10.87 19.94
CA SER A 146 -2.89 -11.72 20.48
C SER A 146 -3.69 -10.99 21.57
N LEU A 147 -2.99 -10.34 22.51
CA LEU A 147 -3.60 -9.54 23.55
C LEU A 147 -4.42 -8.38 22.97
N PHE A 148 -3.91 -7.71 21.94
CA PHE A 148 -4.67 -6.68 21.25
C PHE A 148 -5.99 -7.22 20.68
N PHE A 149 -6.00 -8.43 20.10
CA PHE A 149 -7.23 -9.06 19.60
C PHE A 149 -8.20 -9.44 20.72
N GLU A 150 -7.71 -10.07 21.79
CA GLU A 150 -8.53 -10.44 22.93
C GLU A 150 -9.13 -9.21 23.63
N LEU A 151 -8.35 -8.13 23.80
CA LEU A 151 -8.84 -6.86 24.34
C LEU A 151 -9.85 -6.20 23.40
N THR A 152 -9.56 -6.25 22.09
CA THR A 152 -10.48 -5.76 21.06
C THR A 152 -11.83 -6.49 21.16
N GLN A 153 -11.86 -7.80 21.44
CA GLN A 153 -13.11 -8.55 21.61
C GLN A 153 -13.77 -8.33 22.98
N LEU A 154 -12.99 -8.36 24.06
CA LEU A 154 -13.46 -8.17 25.44
C LEU A 154 -14.13 -6.81 25.63
N THR A 155 -13.52 -5.76 25.08
CA THR A 155 -14.07 -4.40 25.12
C THR A 155 -15.22 -4.19 24.15
N GLY A 156 -15.64 -5.22 23.41
CA GLY A 156 -16.73 -5.15 22.45
C GLY A 156 -16.36 -4.44 21.15
N LEU A 157 -15.08 -4.41 20.78
CA LEU A 157 -14.48 -3.47 19.83
C LEU A 157 -14.70 -2.04 20.31
N TRP A 158 -13.92 -1.73 21.33
CA TRP A 158 -13.68 -0.39 21.84
C TRP A 158 -14.96 0.36 22.15
N PHE A 159 -15.88 -0.32 22.85
CA PHE A 159 -17.13 0.23 23.36
C PHE A 159 -18.14 0.67 22.28
N VAL A 160 -17.95 0.22 21.03
CA VAL A 160 -19.01 0.31 20.00
C VAL A 160 -20.22 -0.52 20.43
N TYR A 161 -20.00 -1.69 21.03
CA TYR A 161 -21.02 -2.51 21.67
C TYR A 161 -20.93 -2.38 23.20
N PRO A 162 -22.06 -2.40 23.92
CA PRO A 162 -22.08 -2.27 25.38
C PRO A 162 -21.67 -3.56 26.13
N CYS A 163 -21.39 -4.65 25.40
CA CYS A 163 -21.01 -5.95 25.95
C CYS A 163 -19.81 -6.54 25.19
N PRO A 164 -19.12 -7.56 25.74
CA PRO A 164 -18.07 -8.27 25.03
C PRO A 164 -18.57 -8.81 23.68
N TYR A 165 -17.77 -8.62 22.64
CA TYR A 165 -18.10 -9.06 21.29
C TYR A 165 -17.86 -10.58 21.14
N ARG A 166 -16.82 -11.11 21.79
CA ARG A 166 -16.52 -12.55 21.91
C ARG A 166 -15.91 -12.85 23.28
N LEU A 167 -15.90 -14.14 23.64
CA LEU A 167 -15.29 -14.63 24.87
C LEU A 167 -13.78 -14.36 24.88
N PHE A 168 -13.31 -13.58 25.85
CA PHE A 168 -11.88 -13.44 26.13
C PHE A 168 -11.32 -14.76 26.65
N SER A 169 -10.18 -15.19 26.12
CA SER A 169 -9.58 -16.49 26.44
C SER A 169 -8.07 -16.42 26.65
N VAL A 170 -7.62 -16.82 27.85
CA VAL A 170 -6.17 -17.02 28.12
C VAL A 170 -5.57 -18.12 27.24
N ASP A 171 -6.37 -19.12 26.85
CA ASP A 171 -5.90 -20.15 25.92
C ASP A 171 -5.61 -19.57 24.54
N ASP A 172 -6.40 -18.60 24.07
CA ASP A 172 -6.17 -17.97 22.77
C ASP A 172 -4.89 -17.12 22.79
N LEU A 173 -4.60 -16.45 23.92
CA LEU A 173 -3.30 -15.82 24.14
C LEU A 173 -2.15 -16.82 24.01
N ILE A 174 -2.24 -17.97 24.69
CA ILE A 174 -1.21 -19.00 24.68
C ILE A 174 -1.03 -19.59 23.27
N LEU A 175 -2.12 -19.99 22.62
CA LEU A 175 -2.11 -20.66 21.32
C LEU A 175 -1.61 -19.75 20.20
N ASN A 176 -2.11 -18.52 20.13
CA ASN A 176 -1.67 -17.53 19.15
C ASN A 176 -0.18 -17.17 19.37
N THR A 177 0.25 -17.00 20.63
CA THR A 177 1.65 -16.72 20.95
C THR A 177 2.56 -17.90 20.57
N ALA A 178 2.12 -19.14 20.83
CA ALA A 178 2.80 -20.35 20.40
C ALA A 178 2.89 -20.40 18.86
N GLY A 179 1.84 -20.01 18.16
CA GLY A 179 1.83 -19.80 16.71
C GLY A 179 2.94 -18.87 16.23
N GLY A 180 3.06 -17.70 16.84
CA GLY A 180 4.15 -16.75 16.56
C GLY A 180 5.55 -17.35 16.80
N ALA A 181 5.73 -18.10 17.88
CA ALA A 181 6.99 -18.79 18.18
C ALA A 181 7.31 -19.86 17.13
N VAL A 182 6.33 -20.71 16.78
CA VAL A 182 6.46 -21.75 15.74
C VAL A 182 6.79 -21.12 14.38
N GLY A 183 6.11 -20.03 14.01
CA GLY A 183 6.40 -19.29 12.78
C GLY A 183 7.82 -18.73 12.74
N TRP A 184 8.30 -18.18 13.85
CA TRP A 184 9.68 -17.70 13.95
C TRP A 184 10.68 -18.84 13.78
N LEU A 185 10.44 -20.00 14.41
CA LEU A 185 11.30 -21.18 14.26
C LEU A 185 11.30 -21.69 12.82
N ALA A 186 10.11 -21.82 12.21
CA ALA A 186 9.91 -22.25 10.83
C ALA A 186 10.55 -21.30 9.79
N ALA A 187 10.66 -20.00 10.10
CA ALA A 187 11.34 -19.06 9.21
C ALA A 187 12.84 -19.33 9.05
N GLY A 188 13.49 -20.04 9.97
CA GLY A 188 14.90 -20.43 9.86
C GLY A 188 15.23 -21.30 8.65
N PRO A 189 14.62 -22.48 8.50
CA PRO A 189 14.79 -23.27 7.29
C PRO A 189 14.23 -22.55 6.06
N LEU A 190 13.11 -21.84 6.21
CA LEU A 190 12.46 -21.14 5.10
C LEU A 190 13.32 -19.98 4.54
N SER A 191 14.17 -19.34 5.34
CA SER A 191 15.08 -18.29 4.87
C SER A 191 16.14 -18.77 3.89
N LYS A 192 16.37 -20.09 3.78
CA LYS A 192 17.25 -20.68 2.75
C LYS A 192 16.59 -20.70 1.37
N VAL A 193 15.26 -20.69 1.33
CA VAL A 193 14.45 -20.73 0.09
C VAL A 193 13.91 -19.34 -0.24
N LEU A 194 13.57 -18.56 0.78
CA LEU A 194 13.08 -17.20 0.60
C LEU A 194 14.19 -16.29 0.09
N PRO A 195 13.86 -15.38 -0.83
CA PRO A 195 14.84 -14.50 -1.43
C PRO A 195 15.38 -13.47 -0.43
N GLU A 196 16.67 -13.17 -0.48
CA GLU A 196 17.22 -12.13 0.38
C GLU A 196 16.62 -10.75 0.09
N LEU A 197 16.21 -10.05 1.15
CA LEU A 197 15.75 -8.67 1.11
C LEU A 197 16.93 -7.74 1.39
N ASP A 198 17.73 -7.46 0.36
CA ASP A 198 18.87 -6.54 0.42
C ASP A 198 18.56 -5.20 -0.25
N ALA A 199 18.24 -4.22 0.59
CA ALA A 199 17.90 -2.87 0.14
C ALA A 199 19.09 -2.15 -0.52
N GLU A 200 20.32 -2.42 -0.09
CA GLU A 200 21.52 -1.74 -0.58
C GLU A 200 21.92 -2.28 -1.95
N ARG A 201 21.90 -3.61 -2.14
CA ARG A 201 22.09 -4.23 -3.47
C ARG A 201 21.07 -3.72 -4.47
N ASP A 202 19.81 -3.61 -4.05
CA ASP A 202 18.75 -3.05 -4.90
C ASP A 202 19.02 -1.58 -5.24
N ARG A 203 19.38 -0.77 -4.24
CA ARG A 203 19.68 0.64 -4.43
C ARG A 203 20.81 0.83 -5.44
N ARG A 204 21.92 0.09 -5.32
CA ARG A 204 23.04 0.14 -6.28
C ARG A 204 22.61 -0.18 -7.70
N ARG A 205 21.71 -1.16 -7.88
CA ARG A 205 21.26 -1.62 -9.20
C ARG A 205 20.21 -0.70 -9.84
N TYR A 206 19.34 -0.08 -9.03
CA TYR A 206 18.13 0.58 -9.53
C TYR A 206 18.04 2.09 -9.26
N ALA A 207 18.84 2.66 -8.34
CA ALA A 207 18.70 4.06 -7.93
C ALA A 207 18.84 5.06 -9.10
N ALA A 208 19.78 4.82 -10.01
CA ALA A 208 20.01 5.67 -11.19
C ALA A 208 18.98 5.45 -12.31
N LYS A 209 18.23 4.35 -12.28
CA LYS A 209 17.32 3.97 -13.37
C LYS A 209 16.00 4.75 -13.30
N VAL A 210 15.57 5.25 -14.45
CA VAL A 210 14.29 5.96 -14.60
C VAL A 210 13.28 5.08 -15.33
N THR A 211 12.70 4.14 -14.59
CA THR A 211 11.76 3.15 -15.13
C THR A 211 10.36 3.72 -15.37
N VAL A 212 9.57 3.08 -16.25
CA VAL A 212 8.16 3.44 -16.48
C VAL A 212 7.35 3.49 -15.17
N PRO A 213 7.41 2.50 -14.27
CA PRO A 213 6.71 2.59 -12.98
C PRO A 213 7.12 3.80 -12.15
N ARG A 214 8.40 4.20 -12.16
CA ARG A 214 8.87 5.36 -11.39
C ARG A 214 8.26 6.66 -11.92
N ARG A 215 8.16 6.78 -13.25
CA ARG A 215 7.52 7.91 -13.94
C ARG A 215 6.01 7.94 -13.65
N LEU A 216 5.36 6.78 -13.70
CA LEU A 216 3.92 6.64 -13.41
C LEU A 216 3.62 7.00 -11.95
N PHE A 217 4.35 6.45 -10.98
CA PHE A 217 4.18 6.80 -9.56
C PHE A 217 4.39 8.29 -9.30
N ALA A 218 5.37 8.91 -9.96
CA ALA A 218 5.57 10.36 -9.86
C ALA A 218 4.36 11.13 -10.40
N LEU A 219 3.86 10.76 -11.59
CA LEU A 219 2.69 11.39 -12.20
C LEU A 219 1.44 11.21 -11.34
N VAL A 220 1.14 9.99 -10.89
CA VAL A 220 -0.01 9.70 -10.02
C VAL A 220 0.09 10.51 -8.71
N THR A 221 1.28 10.59 -8.11
CA THR A 221 1.50 11.40 -6.91
C THR A 221 1.26 12.89 -7.18
N ASP A 222 1.72 13.40 -8.33
CA ASP A 222 1.45 14.79 -8.74
C ASP A 222 -0.05 15.05 -8.93
N LEU A 223 -0.77 14.13 -9.58
CA LEU A 223 -2.21 14.25 -9.80
C LEU A 223 -2.98 14.21 -8.48
N VAL A 224 -2.67 13.27 -7.59
CA VAL A 224 -3.31 13.20 -6.26
C VAL A 224 -3.03 14.46 -5.45
N ALA A 225 -1.76 14.89 -5.39
CA ALA A 225 -1.39 16.10 -4.64
C ALA A 225 -2.04 17.36 -5.22
N PHE A 226 -2.13 17.46 -6.55
CA PHE A 226 -2.81 18.56 -7.22
C PHE A 226 -4.32 18.54 -6.93
N THR A 227 -4.99 17.38 -6.97
CA THR A 227 -6.40 17.26 -6.60
C THR A 227 -6.66 17.65 -5.14
N VAL A 228 -5.80 17.23 -4.21
CA VAL A 228 -5.88 17.64 -2.80
C VAL A 228 -5.70 19.14 -2.65
N LEU A 229 -4.74 19.74 -3.36
CA LEU A 229 -4.56 21.20 -3.39
C LEU A 229 -5.81 21.91 -3.90
N MET A 230 -6.40 21.44 -5.01
CA MET A 230 -7.62 22.02 -5.57
C MET A 230 -8.80 21.90 -4.60
N ALA A 231 -9.00 20.73 -3.99
CA ALA A 231 -10.05 20.51 -2.99
C ALA A 231 -9.87 21.43 -1.78
N PHE A 232 -8.63 21.62 -1.31
CA PHE A 232 -8.32 22.53 -0.22
C PHE A 232 -8.61 23.99 -0.59
N VAL A 233 -8.13 24.47 -1.75
CA VAL A 233 -8.35 25.85 -2.22
C VAL A 233 -9.84 26.12 -2.42
N PHE A 234 -10.57 25.23 -3.08
CA PHE A 234 -12.01 25.41 -3.27
C PHE A 234 -12.79 25.32 -1.97
N GLY A 235 -12.43 24.38 -1.09
CA GLY A 235 -13.02 24.28 0.25
C GLY A 235 -12.84 25.58 1.04
N LEU A 236 -11.65 26.20 0.96
CA LEU A 236 -11.36 27.46 1.61
C LEU A 236 -12.18 28.63 1.03
N LEU A 237 -12.24 28.74 -0.30
CA LEU A 237 -13.07 29.76 -0.96
C LEU A 237 -14.54 29.62 -0.57
N THR A 238 -15.08 28.40 -0.58
CA THR A 238 -16.47 28.16 -0.16
C THR A 238 -16.68 28.47 1.32
N LEU A 239 -15.69 28.18 2.18
CA LEU A 239 -15.77 28.48 3.61
C LEU A 239 -15.83 29.99 3.89
N PHE A 240 -15.15 30.79 3.08
CA PHE A 240 -15.16 32.25 3.17
C PHE A 240 -16.29 32.92 2.37
N GLY A 241 -17.18 32.14 1.74
CA GLY A 241 -18.32 32.67 0.98
C GLY A 241 -17.97 33.24 -0.39
N GLU A 242 -16.77 32.95 -0.92
CA GLU A 242 -16.33 33.39 -2.23
C GLU A 242 -17.00 32.58 -3.36
N SER A 243 -17.29 33.25 -4.49
CA SER A 243 -17.92 32.59 -5.64
C SER A 243 -16.93 31.70 -6.39
N LEU A 244 -17.41 30.56 -6.91
CA LEU A 244 -16.62 29.65 -7.75
C LEU A 244 -16.81 29.91 -9.25
N GLU A 245 -17.21 31.11 -9.64
CA GLU A 245 -17.41 31.47 -11.06
C GLU A 245 -16.11 31.30 -11.86
N HIS A 246 -14.99 31.73 -11.29
CA HIS A 246 -13.67 31.66 -11.91
C HIS A 246 -12.94 30.31 -11.69
N ARG A 247 -13.66 29.25 -11.30
CA ARG A 247 -13.07 27.93 -10.98
C ARG A 247 -12.18 27.39 -12.10
N ARG A 248 -12.58 27.57 -13.36
CA ARG A 248 -11.83 27.10 -14.54
C ARG A 248 -10.48 27.81 -14.65
N THR A 249 -10.49 29.14 -14.53
CA THR A 249 -9.28 29.97 -14.55
C THR A 249 -8.33 29.60 -13.41
N LEU A 250 -8.86 29.38 -12.21
CA LEU A 250 -8.07 28.95 -11.05
C LEU A 250 -7.38 27.59 -11.29
N ILE A 251 -8.09 26.60 -11.85
CA ILE A 251 -7.51 25.30 -12.21
C ILE A 251 -6.34 25.47 -13.18
N LEU A 252 -6.51 26.30 -14.21
CA LEU A 252 -5.48 26.54 -15.22
C LEU A 252 -4.26 27.25 -14.63
N VAL A 253 -4.47 28.31 -13.85
CA VAL A 253 -3.38 29.06 -13.20
C VAL A 253 -2.61 28.17 -12.24
N LEU A 254 -3.30 27.45 -11.34
CA LEU A 254 -2.65 26.54 -10.40
C LEU A 254 -1.95 25.38 -11.12
N GLY A 255 -2.53 24.87 -12.21
CA GLY A 255 -1.91 23.85 -13.06
C GLY A 255 -0.61 24.35 -13.70
N LEU A 256 -0.61 25.56 -14.25
CA LEU A 256 0.60 26.21 -14.78
C LEU A 256 1.65 26.43 -13.70
N VAL A 257 1.25 26.90 -12.52
CA VAL A 257 2.18 27.05 -11.39
C VAL A 257 2.79 25.71 -11.01
N TRP A 258 1.97 24.67 -10.81
CA TRP A 258 2.40 23.36 -10.34
C TRP A 258 3.26 22.61 -11.35
N PHE A 259 2.81 22.53 -12.61
CA PHE A 259 3.45 21.71 -13.64
C PHE A 259 4.46 22.48 -14.48
N VAL A 260 4.47 23.81 -14.50
CA VAL A 260 5.43 24.61 -15.29
C VAL A 260 6.35 25.42 -14.38
N LEU A 261 5.82 26.36 -13.60
CA LEU A 261 6.64 27.31 -12.83
C LEU A 261 7.51 26.62 -11.78
N VAL A 262 6.90 25.79 -10.91
CA VAL A 262 7.61 25.07 -9.85
C VAL A 262 8.76 24.21 -10.41
N PRO A 263 8.57 23.35 -11.43
CA PRO A 263 9.67 22.59 -12.00
C PRO A 263 10.66 23.42 -12.84
N THR A 264 10.31 24.59 -13.36
CA THR A 264 11.33 25.51 -13.93
C THR A 264 12.32 25.97 -12.86
N LEU A 265 11.82 26.27 -11.65
CA LEU A 265 12.64 26.77 -10.54
C LEU A 265 13.42 25.66 -9.82
N THR A 266 12.78 24.52 -9.57
CA THR A 266 13.35 23.43 -8.74
C THR A 266 13.87 22.24 -9.55
N GLY A 267 13.47 22.14 -10.82
CA GLY A 267 13.65 20.98 -11.68
C GLY A 267 12.64 19.85 -11.44
N SER A 268 11.80 19.89 -10.40
CA SER A 268 10.94 18.77 -10.01
C SER A 268 9.58 19.24 -9.51
N THR A 269 8.52 18.57 -9.94
CA THR A 269 7.22 18.62 -9.27
C THR A 269 7.26 17.82 -7.95
N LEU A 270 6.22 17.93 -7.11
CA LEU A 270 6.17 17.25 -5.82
C LEU A 270 6.27 15.73 -5.97
N GLY A 271 5.49 15.15 -6.88
CA GLY A 271 5.50 13.72 -7.16
C GLY A 271 6.82 13.23 -7.73
N LYS A 272 7.44 14.00 -8.63
CA LYS A 272 8.81 13.70 -9.09
C LYS A 272 9.81 13.71 -7.95
N ARG A 273 9.79 14.73 -7.08
CA ARG A 273 10.68 14.80 -5.92
C ARG A 273 10.43 13.64 -4.95
N ALA A 274 9.17 13.23 -4.76
CA ALA A 274 8.80 12.08 -3.94
C ALA A 274 9.45 10.78 -4.43
N MET A 275 9.51 10.59 -5.76
CA MET A 275 10.14 9.44 -6.43
C MET A 275 11.60 9.69 -6.82
N LEU A 276 12.25 10.73 -6.27
CA LEU A 276 13.64 11.11 -6.54
C LEU A 276 13.92 11.32 -8.04
N LEU A 277 13.05 12.05 -8.74
CA LEU A 277 13.17 12.41 -10.14
C LEU A 277 13.30 13.94 -10.32
N ARG A 278 13.98 14.34 -11.39
CA ARG A 278 14.08 15.73 -11.86
C ARG A 278 13.98 15.78 -13.38
N VAL A 279 13.49 16.87 -13.93
CA VAL A 279 13.53 17.17 -15.37
C VAL A 279 14.73 18.05 -15.66
N ARG A 280 15.49 17.70 -16.70
CA ARG A 280 16.55 18.53 -17.27
C ARG A 280 16.43 18.58 -18.79
N ARG A 281 17.12 19.52 -19.42
CA ARG A 281 17.36 19.49 -20.86
C ARG A 281 18.42 18.45 -21.17
N THR A 282 18.43 17.93 -22.40
CA THR A 282 19.45 16.98 -22.89
C THR A 282 20.87 17.54 -22.80
N ASN A 283 21.04 18.86 -22.91
CA ASN A 283 22.31 19.56 -22.70
C ASN A 283 22.69 19.79 -21.22
N GLY A 284 21.99 19.16 -20.26
CA GLY A 284 22.28 19.25 -18.82
C GLY A 284 21.76 20.50 -18.12
N ARG A 285 21.32 21.53 -18.87
CA ARG A 285 20.74 22.76 -18.32
C ARG A 285 19.33 22.53 -17.75
N ARG A 286 18.83 23.51 -16.98
CA ARG A 286 17.44 23.49 -16.50
C ARG A 286 16.46 23.59 -17.66
N ALA A 287 15.31 22.93 -17.53
CA ALA A 287 14.23 23.02 -18.51
C ALA A 287 13.49 24.35 -18.36
N GLY A 288 13.42 25.12 -19.45
CA GLY A 288 12.67 26.38 -19.49
C GLY A 288 11.16 26.17 -19.46
N PRO A 289 10.38 27.23 -19.18
CA PRO A 289 8.93 27.13 -18.99
C PRO A 289 8.19 26.65 -20.24
N VAL A 290 8.56 27.14 -21.43
CA VAL A 290 7.95 26.71 -22.71
C VAL A 290 8.14 25.21 -22.95
N SER A 291 9.36 24.73 -22.72
CA SER A 291 9.69 23.30 -22.87
C SER A 291 8.88 22.43 -21.90
N LEU A 292 8.70 22.87 -20.65
CA LEU A 292 7.88 22.18 -19.67
C LEU A 292 6.38 22.27 -19.97
N ALA A 293 5.89 23.41 -20.47
CA ALA A 293 4.50 23.59 -20.88
C ALA A 293 4.12 22.65 -22.02
N VAL A 294 4.93 22.57 -23.08
CA VAL A 294 4.71 21.62 -24.20
C VAL A 294 4.79 20.18 -23.70
N ARG A 295 5.83 19.86 -22.93
CA ARG A 295 6.07 18.52 -22.38
C ARG A 295 4.88 18.02 -21.57
N ASN A 296 4.41 18.84 -20.63
CA ASN A 296 3.33 18.48 -19.72
C ASN A 296 1.96 18.63 -20.38
N GLY A 297 1.80 19.54 -21.35
CA GLY A 297 0.60 19.64 -22.18
C GLY A 297 0.33 18.36 -22.96
N ILE A 298 1.37 17.74 -23.54
CA ILE A 298 1.25 16.43 -24.18
C ILE A 298 1.03 15.33 -23.14
N LEU A 299 1.86 15.27 -22.09
CA LEU A 299 1.75 14.22 -21.06
C LEU A 299 0.38 14.20 -20.36
N LEU A 300 -0.24 15.37 -20.14
CA LEU A 300 -1.55 15.51 -19.48
C LEU A 300 -2.70 15.63 -20.49
N SER A 301 -2.44 15.47 -21.79
CA SER A 301 -3.47 15.59 -22.83
C SER A 301 -4.67 14.67 -22.67
N PRO A 302 -4.56 13.43 -22.19
CA PRO A 302 -5.75 12.61 -21.97
C PRO A 302 -6.68 13.24 -20.92
N LEU A 303 -6.13 13.89 -19.91
CA LEU A 303 -6.90 14.47 -18.80
C LEU A 303 -7.60 15.77 -19.21
N TRP A 304 -6.90 16.69 -19.86
CA TRP A 304 -7.53 17.96 -20.25
C TRP A 304 -8.46 17.80 -21.46
N LEU A 305 -8.21 16.85 -22.36
CA LEU A 305 -9.15 16.50 -23.44
C LEU A 305 -10.40 15.80 -22.90
N LEU A 306 -10.26 14.92 -21.91
CA LEU A 306 -11.41 14.33 -21.21
C LEU A 306 -12.22 15.41 -20.48
N TRP A 307 -11.54 16.32 -19.78
CA TRP A 307 -12.21 17.45 -19.14
C TRP A 307 -12.97 18.31 -20.15
N LEU A 308 -12.36 18.62 -21.30
CA LEU A 308 -12.99 19.37 -22.38
C LEU A 308 -14.21 18.61 -22.95
N LEU A 309 -14.06 17.30 -23.22
CA LEU A 309 -15.14 16.42 -23.70
C LEU A 309 -16.37 16.47 -22.79
N MET A 310 -16.16 16.46 -21.46
CA MET A 310 -17.23 16.48 -20.46
C MET A 310 -17.84 17.86 -20.20
N ASN A 311 -17.21 18.95 -20.65
CA ASN A 311 -17.62 20.33 -20.32
C ASN A 311 -17.97 21.18 -21.56
N LEU A 312 -17.94 20.59 -22.75
CA LEU A 312 -18.36 21.23 -23.99
C LEU A 312 -19.88 21.18 -24.14
N ASP A 313 -20.45 22.29 -24.63
CA ASP A 313 -21.84 22.34 -25.07
C ASP A 313 -21.92 21.75 -26.48
N TRP A 314 -22.32 20.48 -26.56
CA TRP A 314 -22.31 19.71 -27.81
C TRP A 314 -23.41 20.18 -28.77
N ASN A 315 -23.00 20.64 -29.95
CA ASN A 315 -23.85 20.95 -31.08
C ASN A 315 -23.09 20.63 -32.38
N VAL A 316 -22.92 19.33 -32.65
CA VAL A 316 -22.11 18.83 -33.78
C VAL A 316 -22.67 19.28 -35.14
N ALA A 317 -23.97 19.55 -35.23
CA ALA A 317 -24.61 20.03 -36.46
C ALA A 317 -24.17 21.46 -36.81
N ALA A 318 -24.06 22.34 -35.82
CA ALA A 318 -23.58 23.71 -36.01
C ALA A 318 -22.04 23.81 -35.98
N HIS A 319 -21.39 22.92 -35.23
CA HIS A 319 -19.96 22.94 -34.91
C HIS A 319 -19.32 21.56 -35.14
N PRO A 320 -19.12 21.13 -36.40
CA PRO A 320 -18.55 19.82 -36.71
C PRO A 320 -17.11 19.64 -36.17
N GLU A 321 -16.37 20.74 -35.95
CA GLU A 321 -15.05 20.76 -35.33
C GLU A 321 -15.03 20.16 -33.91
N GLN A 322 -16.17 20.08 -33.22
CA GLN A 322 -16.27 19.45 -31.91
C GLN A 322 -15.88 17.96 -31.94
N LEU A 323 -15.99 17.29 -33.11
CA LEU A 323 -15.53 15.91 -33.30
C LEU A 323 -14.01 15.74 -33.16
N LEU A 324 -13.24 16.83 -33.26
CA LEU A 324 -11.78 16.81 -33.03
C LEU A 324 -11.42 16.49 -31.58
N VAL A 325 -12.34 16.73 -30.62
CA VAL A 325 -12.08 16.49 -29.19
C VAL A 325 -12.03 14.99 -28.87
N PRO A 326 -13.04 14.16 -29.19
CA PRO A 326 -12.97 12.71 -28.97
C PRO A 326 -11.89 12.06 -29.84
N ALA A 327 -11.70 12.50 -31.09
CA ALA A 327 -10.62 12.01 -31.94
C ALA A 327 -9.23 12.33 -31.35
N GLY A 328 -9.04 13.57 -30.89
CA GLY A 328 -7.84 14.02 -30.21
C GLY A 328 -7.60 13.25 -28.91
N LEU A 329 -8.65 12.97 -28.13
CA LEU A 329 -8.56 12.17 -26.90
C LEU A 329 -8.08 10.74 -27.22
N LEU A 330 -8.62 10.11 -28.26
CA LEU A 330 -8.17 8.78 -28.69
C LEU A 330 -6.69 8.78 -29.08
N VAL A 331 -6.26 9.74 -29.92
CA VAL A 331 -4.85 9.89 -30.31
C VAL A 331 -3.97 10.15 -29.09
N SER A 332 -4.41 11.03 -28.20
CA SER A 332 -3.71 11.36 -26.96
C SER A 332 -3.53 10.15 -26.05
N VAL A 333 -4.58 9.34 -25.84
CA VAL A 333 -4.50 8.09 -25.08
C VAL A 333 -3.52 7.12 -25.74
N LEU A 334 -3.60 6.95 -27.07
CA LEU A 334 -2.68 6.09 -27.80
C LEU A 334 -1.22 6.56 -27.65
N VAL A 335 -0.94 7.86 -27.77
CA VAL A 335 0.41 8.41 -27.65
C VAL A 335 0.95 8.35 -26.22
N VAL A 336 0.13 8.72 -25.23
CA VAL A 336 0.57 8.89 -23.83
C VAL A 336 0.52 7.58 -23.06
N VAL A 337 -0.55 6.81 -23.20
CA VAL A 337 -0.79 5.59 -22.39
C VAL A 337 -0.16 4.37 -23.04
N VAL A 338 -0.14 4.28 -24.38
CA VAL A 338 0.38 3.10 -25.09
C VAL A 338 1.79 3.35 -25.62
N TRP A 339 1.97 4.36 -26.48
CA TRP A 339 3.22 4.58 -27.20
C TRP A 339 4.34 5.09 -26.28
N SER A 340 4.06 5.98 -25.32
CA SER A 340 5.10 6.53 -24.45
C SER A 340 5.78 5.47 -23.57
N PRO A 341 5.05 4.56 -22.88
CA PRO A 341 5.68 3.44 -22.18
C PRO A 341 6.46 2.51 -23.11
N LEU A 342 5.91 2.21 -24.29
CA LEU A 342 6.56 1.34 -25.28
C LEU A 342 7.87 1.95 -25.78
N ALA A 343 7.87 3.23 -26.14
CA ALA A 343 9.06 3.98 -26.54
C ALA A 343 10.11 3.96 -25.42
N ILE A 344 9.74 4.20 -24.16
CA ILE A 344 10.69 4.14 -23.03
C ILE A 344 11.32 2.73 -22.87
N LEU A 345 10.58 1.67 -23.20
CA LEU A 345 11.05 0.29 -23.04
C LEU A 345 11.89 -0.21 -24.21
N LEU A 346 11.59 0.22 -25.44
CA LEU A 346 12.24 -0.25 -26.67
C LEU A 346 13.38 0.66 -27.13
N ASP A 347 13.38 1.93 -26.74
CA ASP A 347 14.37 2.91 -27.18
C ASP A 347 15.65 2.84 -26.35
N ASP A 348 16.80 2.86 -27.01
CA ASP A 348 18.12 2.89 -26.36
C ASP A 348 18.28 4.12 -25.46
N GLU A 349 17.70 5.25 -25.85
CA GLU A 349 17.73 6.47 -25.05
C GLU A 349 16.66 6.50 -23.93
N HIS A 350 15.74 5.54 -23.91
CA HIS A 350 14.63 5.41 -22.95
C HIS A 350 13.77 6.70 -22.84
N ARG A 351 13.51 7.37 -23.96
CA ARG A 351 12.79 8.66 -24.01
C ARG A 351 11.37 8.50 -24.55
N ALA A 352 10.43 9.19 -23.90
CA ALA A 352 9.08 9.32 -24.43
C ALA A 352 9.00 10.31 -25.62
N PRO A 353 7.97 10.26 -26.47
CA PRO A 353 7.80 11.18 -27.60
C PRO A 353 7.83 12.66 -27.20
N TYR A 354 7.15 13.02 -26.11
CA TYR A 354 7.14 14.38 -25.57
C TYR A 354 8.50 14.81 -25.00
N GLU A 355 9.37 13.88 -24.64
CA GLU A 355 10.73 14.15 -24.17
C GLU A 355 11.66 14.48 -25.33
N ARG A 356 11.54 13.72 -26.43
CA ARG A 356 12.26 13.98 -27.68
C ARG A 356 11.88 15.33 -28.28
N LEU A 357 10.58 15.60 -28.43
CA LEU A 357 10.07 16.85 -28.98
C LEU A 357 10.57 18.08 -28.21
N THR A 358 10.61 17.98 -26.88
CA THR A 358 10.95 19.11 -26.02
C THR A 358 12.43 19.17 -25.65
N GLY A 359 13.26 18.21 -26.09
CA GLY A 359 14.65 18.09 -25.68
C GLY A 359 14.82 17.99 -24.17
N THR A 360 13.86 17.36 -23.48
CA THR A 360 13.88 17.16 -22.02
C THR A 360 14.06 15.70 -21.66
N VAL A 361 14.55 15.43 -20.46
CA VAL A 361 14.73 14.08 -19.94
C VAL A 361 14.45 14.05 -18.44
N ASN A 362 13.82 12.98 -17.97
CA ASN A 362 13.78 12.70 -16.53
C ASN A 362 15.10 12.07 -16.10
N THR A 363 15.75 12.64 -15.10
CA THR A 363 16.94 12.08 -14.46
C THR A 363 16.63 11.67 -13.03
N ALA A 364 17.26 10.58 -12.58
CA ALA A 364 17.19 10.16 -11.20
C ALA A 364 18.07 11.06 -10.32
N ILE A 365 17.53 11.49 -9.18
CA ILE A 365 18.30 12.08 -8.10
C ILE A 365 18.86 10.91 -7.30
N VAL A 366 20.15 10.63 -7.45
CA VAL A 366 20.84 9.60 -6.66
C VAL A 366 21.50 10.33 -5.49
N PRO A 367 21.04 10.14 -4.24
CA PRO A 367 21.78 10.63 -3.09
C PRO A 367 23.09 9.83 -3.02
N GLU A 368 24.22 10.53 -3.03
CA GLU A 368 25.54 9.90 -2.81
C GLU A 368 25.48 9.06 -1.52
N PRO A 369 26.11 7.87 -1.50
CA PRO A 369 26.28 7.15 -0.26
C PRO A 369 27.05 8.04 0.72
N ALA A 370 26.64 8.05 1.99
CA ALA A 370 27.41 8.72 3.03
C ALA A 370 28.88 8.24 2.96
N PRO A 371 29.87 9.14 3.11
CA PRO A 371 31.27 8.73 3.11
C PRO A 371 31.44 7.59 4.11
N ARG A 372 32.03 6.48 3.67
CA ARG A 372 32.48 5.44 4.62
C ARG A 372 33.43 6.14 5.59
N GLU A 373 33.11 6.14 6.88
CA GLU A 373 34.12 6.43 7.90
C GLU A 373 35.32 5.54 7.59
N ARG A 374 36.45 6.18 7.24
CA ARG A 374 37.71 5.48 7.13
C ARG A 374 37.98 4.94 8.53
N VAL A 375 37.87 3.64 8.70
CA VAL A 375 38.47 2.95 9.85
C VAL A 375 39.94 3.36 9.81
N PRO A 376 40.47 4.03 10.85
CA PRO A 376 41.89 4.36 10.88
C PRO A 376 42.66 3.04 10.75
N GLU A 377 43.55 2.96 9.76
CA GLU A 377 44.62 1.97 9.80
C GLU A 377 45.35 2.16 11.13
N GLU A 378 45.13 1.25 12.07
CA GLU A 378 45.99 1.12 13.24
C GLU A 378 47.41 0.92 12.72
N SER A 379 48.19 1.97 12.93
CA SER A 379 49.63 1.99 12.77
C SER A 379 50.22 0.74 13.37
N ARG A 380 50.86 -0.07 12.52
CA ARG A 380 51.97 -0.93 12.96
C ARG A 380 52.93 -0.08 13.80
N ALA A 381 53.07 -0.44 15.06
CA ALA A 381 54.22 -0.11 15.90
C ALA A 381 54.47 -1.33 16.80
#